data_AF-A0A937B4C1-F1
#
_entry.id   AF-A0A937B4C1-F1
#
_cell.length_a   1.000
_cell.length_b   1.000
_cell.length_c   1.000
_cell.angle_alpha   90.00
_cell.angle_beta   90.00
_cell.angle_gamma   90.00
#
_symmetry.space_group_name_H-M   'P 1'
#
loop_
_entity.id
_entity.type
_entity.pdbx_description
1 polymer ?
#
loop_
_entity_poly.entity_id
_entity_poly.type
_entity_poly.pdbx_seq_one_letter_code
_entity_poly.pdbx_strand_id
1 'polypeptide(L)'
;MFSVSQCFSETYAEARGKFCAAAADGGGALRSWLNPKAMGPGGEKLYLDTARFGPVDAANMLVLIAGTHGVEGHCGSGAMVSWLRSGGPAKLPQGTGALLIHALNPYGFAWTRRVTEDNVDLNRNFVDHDKGYPKNEGYLALADAVLPEAWTAESKSETERVLAAYAQKHGAFGLQGAISGGQYTHPDGIFFGGHTPTWSNRTVRAIAREELSCARQVAIIDFHTGLGPFGHGELICAVSPAAKSFGRAKAWYGEELTSPEGGTSTSAVVVGIMTDAFPQELPDAQVTPIALEYGTYSVPEVLNAVRADNWLHHRGEVASELGRALKADMRERFFPAGDKWREMVWARADQTIGWALNGMTGG
;
A
#
# COMPACT_ATOMS: atom_id res chain seq x y z
N MET A 1 -17.83 9.89 21.39
CA MET A 1 -18.02 9.29 20.05
C MET A 1 -17.43 10.27 19.05
N PHE A 2 -16.41 9.88 18.29
CA PHE A 2 -15.77 10.77 17.30
C PHE A 2 -16.43 10.56 15.93
N SER A 3 -16.39 11.56 15.05
CA SER A 3 -16.81 11.37 13.66
C SER A 3 -15.73 10.62 12.88
N VAL A 4 -16.10 9.55 12.18
CA VAL A 4 -15.16 8.74 11.37
C VAL A 4 -14.44 9.62 10.34
N SER A 5 -15.15 10.54 9.69
CA SER A 5 -14.56 11.44 8.69
C SER A 5 -13.45 12.33 9.25
N GLN A 6 -13.48 12.68 10.54
CA GLN A 6 -12.43 13.46 11.21
C GLN A 6 -11.12 12.67 11.44
N CYS A 7 -11.11 11.36 11.19
CA CYS A 7 -9.90 10.54 11.27
C CYS A 7 -9.10 10.58 9.96
N PHE A 8 -9.76 10.82 8.84
CA PHE A 8 -9.13 10.91 7.52
C PHE A 8 -8.60 12.33 7.28
N SER A 9 -7.65 12.46 6.35
CA SER A 9 -6.98 13.73 6.04
C SER A 9 -6.73 13.88 4.56
N GLU A 10 -6.83 15.11 4.06
CA GLU A 10 -6.63 15.45 2.65
C GLU A 10 -5.15 15.68 2.31
N THR A 11 -4.28 15.74 3.33
CA THR A 11 -2.83 15.96 3.17
C THR A 11 -2.02 15.05 4.08
N TYR A 12 -0.80 14.73 3.66
CA TYR A 12 0.18 13.99 4.48
C TYR A 12 0.47 14.70 5.81
N ALA A 13 0.67 16.03 5.79
CA ALA A 13 1.00 16.79 7.00
C ALA A 13 -0.11 16.71 8.06
N GLU A 14 -1.37 16.83 7.63
CA GLU A 14 -2.53 16.66 8.51
C GLU A 14 -2.66 15.21 9.00
N ALA A 15 -2.51 14.24 8.10
CA ALA A 15 -2.56 12.80 8.42
C ALA A 15 -1.52 12.43 9.49
N ARG A 16 -0.27 12.89 9.31
CA ARG A 16 0.83 12.70 10.26
C ARG A 16 0.52 13.37 11.60
N GLY A 17 0.05 14.60 11.59
CA GLY A 17 -0.34 15.32 12.81
C GLY A 17 -1.40 14.55 13.60
N LYS A 18 -2.46 14.07 12.93
CA LYS A 18 -3.53 13.28 13.56
C LYS A 18 -3.02 11.94 14.07
N PHE A 19 -2.20 11.23 13.31
CA PHE A 19 -1.59 9.96 13.72
C PHE A 19 -0.74 10.12 14.97
N CYS A 20 0.23 11.04 14.96
CA CYS A 20 1.12 11.24 16.10
C CYS A 20 0.35 11.70 17.35
N ALA A 21 -0.63 12.59 17.21
CA ALA A 21 -1.46 13.01 18.33
C ALA A 21 -2.27 11.84 18.91
N ALA A 22 -3.00 11.09 18.07
CA ALA A 22 -3.80 9.96 18.53
C ALA A 22 -2.94 8.82 19.13
N ALA A 23 -1.74 8.62 18.60
CA ALA A 23 -0.80 7.63 19.12
C ALA A 23 -0.25 8.04 20.50
N ALA A 24 0.11 9.32 20.67
CA ALA A 24 0.55 9.85 21.96
C ALA A 24 -0.56 9.79 23.02
N ASP A 25 -1.79 10.17 22.65
CA ASP A 25 -2.98 10.08 23.53
C ASP A 25 -3.26 8.63 23.96
N GLY A 26 -2.99 7.67 23.07
CA GLY A 26 -3.09 6.24 23.36
C GLY A 26 -1.92 5.65 24.15
N GLY A 27 -0.92 6.46 24.53
CA GLY A 27 0.27 6.02 25.26
C GLY A 27 1.30 5.26 24.41
N GLY A 28 1.30 5.46 23.09
CA GLY A 28 2.18 4.77 22.16
C GLY A 28 3.63 5.29 22.23
N ALA A 29 4.60 4.37 22.15
CA ALA A 29 5.99 4.73 21.96
C ALA A 29 6.22 5.17 20.51
N LEU A 30 6.32 6.49 20.30
CA LEU A 30 6.50 7.10 18.98
C LEU A 30 7.98 7.17 18.58
N ARG A 31 8.26 6.87 17.31
CA ARG A 31 9.58 7.07 16.68
C ARG A 31 9.42 7.59 15.27
N SER A 32 10.24 8.56 14.87
CA SER A 32 10.20 9.18 13.55
C SER A 32 11.47 8.87 12.76
N TRP A 33 11.30 8.45 11.52
CA TRP A 33 12.36 8.07 10.58
C TRP A 33 12.33 9.06 9.42
N LEU A 34 13.30 9.97 9.40
CA LEU A 34 13.44 10.97 8.34
C LEU A 34 13.79 10.27 7.02
N ASN A 35 13.04 10.56 5.96
CA ASN A 35 13.49 10.30 4.59
C ASN A 35 14.45 11.42 4.17
N PRO A 36 15.77 11.16 4.02
CA PRO A 36 16.73 12.20 3.67
C PRO A 36 16.76 12.50 2.17
N LYS A 37 16.09 11.71 1.33
CA LYS A 37 16.20 11.78 -0.13
C LYS A 37 15.25 12.78 -0.78
N ALA A 38 14.18 13.19 -0.09
CA ALA A 38 13.16 14.03 -0.68
C ALA A 38 12.45 14.93 0.35
N MET A 39 11.82 15.98 -0.18
CA MET A 39 10.98 16.92 0.54
C MET A 39 9.54 16.81 0.01
N GLY A 40 8.57 17.21 0.83
CA GLY A 40 7.18 17.31 0.40
C GLY A 40 6.94 18.50 -0.56
N PRO A 41 5.73 18.62 -1.12
CA PRO A 41 5.40 19.66 -2.09
C PRO A 41 5.50 21.08 -1.54
N GLY A 42 5.42 21.26 -0.21
CA GLY A 42 5.64 22.54 0.48
C GLY A 42 7.08 22.75 0.97
N GLY A 43 8.02 21.86 0.63
CA GLY A 43 9.38 21.88 1.14
C GLY A 43 9.52 21.33 2.57
N GLU A 44 8.49 20.66 3.09
CA GLU A 44 8.53 20.04 4.41
C GLU A 44 9.37 18.74 4.42
N LYS A 45 9.96 18.42 5.57
CA LYS A 45 10.63 17.14 5.78
C LYS A 45 9.62 16.00 5.82
N LEU A 46 9.99 14.87 5.22
CA LEU A 46 9.15 13.69 5.12
C LEU A 46 9.61 12.60 6.10
N TYR A 47 8.66 12.03 6.82
CA TYR A 47 8.89 11.03 7.85
C TYR A 47 7.98 9.81 7.67
N LEU A 48 8.56 8.64 7.93
CA LEU A 48 7.82 7.47 8.39
C LEU A 48 7.83 7.53 9.91
N ASP A 49 6.67 7.45 10.55
CA ASP A 49 6.51 7.39 11.99
C ASP A 49 6.00 6.00 12.40
N THR A 50 6.53 5.48 13.50
CA THR A 50 6.04 4.24 14.12
C THR A 50 5.43 4.56 15.48
N ALA A 51 4.34 3.87 15.84
CA ALA A 51 3.77 3.88 17.18
C ALA A 51 3.63 2.45 17.70
N ARG A 52 4.31 2.15 18.81
CA ARG A 52 4.28 0.82 19.45
C ARG A 52 3.46 0.82 20.74
N PHE A 53 2.64 -0.22 20.93
CA PHE A 53 1.79 -0.43 22.10
C PHE A 53 1.96 -1.84 22.67
N GLY A 54 1.62 -2.01 23.94
CA GLY A 54 1.69 -3.28 24.65
C GLY A 54 3.09 -3.62 25.20
N PRO A 55 3.27 -4.83 25.76
CA PRO A 55 4.51 -5.25 26.40
C PRO A 55 5.74 -5.14 25.48
N VAL A 56 6.90 -4.80 26.03
CA VAL A 56 8.17 -4.71 25.26
C VAL A 56 8.56 -6.08 24.68
N ASP A 57 8.21 -7.15 25.38
CA ASP A 57 8.47 -8.56 25.07
C ASP A 57 7.24 -9.29 24.52
N ALA A 58 6.26 -8.56 23.97
CA ALA A 58 5.05 -9.15 23.41
C ALA A 58 5.36 -10.26 22.38
N ALA A 59 4.82 -11.46 22.64
CA ALA A 59 5.01 -12.62 21.76
C ALA A 59 4.09 -12.57 20.53
N ASN A 60 2.96 -11.87 20.63
CA ASN A 60 2.03 -11.66 19.52
C ASN A 60 2.08 -10.19 19.12
N MET A 61 2.26 -9.89 17.83
CA MET A 61 2.31 -8.52 17.32
C MET A 61 1.32 -8.32 16.18
N LEU A 62 0.39 -7.38 16.36
CA LEU A 62 -0.38 -6.79 15.27
C LEU A 62 0.45 -5.69 14.60
N VAL A 63 0.67 -5.78 13.30
CA VAL A 63 1.34 -4.74 12.51
C VAL A 63 0.33 -4.15 11.54
N LEU A 64 0.14 -2.84 11.62
CA LEU A 64 -0.69 -2.08 10.69
C LEU A 64 0.22 -1.18 9.86
N ILE A 65 0.04 -1.18 8.53
CA ILE A 65 0.91 -0.44 7.61
C ILE A 65 0.04 0.44 6.70
N ALA A 66 0.42 1.72 6.60
CA ALA A 66 -0.25 2.68 5.73
C ALA A 66 0.74 3.28 4.74
N GLY A 67 0.26 3.50 3.52
CA GLY A 67 1.00 4.22 2.49
C GLY A 67 2.20 3.45 1.94
N THR A 68 2.07 2.12 1.75
CA THR A 68 3.04 1.34 0.97
C THR A 68 3.11 1.88 -0.45
N HIS A 69 1.95 1.99 -1.10
CA HIS A 69 1.77 2.95 -2.18
C HIS A 69 1.36 4.29 -1.56
N GLY A 70 2.14 5.34 -1.79
CA GLY A 70 2.07 6.53 -0.95
C GLY A 70 0.68 7.19 -0.90
N VAL A 71 0.00 7.36 -2.03
CA VAL A 71 -1.35 7.96 -2.13
C VAL A 71 -2.39 7.23 -1.26
N GLU A 72 -2.21 5.94 -1.03
CA GLU A 72 -3.12 5.10 -0.26
C GLU A 72 -2.96 5.36 1.25
N GLY A 73 -1.95 6.15 1.63
CA GLY A 73 -1.77 6.71 2.96
C GLY A 73 -2.97 7.51 3.44
N HIS A 74 -3.75 8.15 2.55
CA HIS A 74 -4.99 8.84 2.93
C HIS A 74 -6.00 7.88 3.59
N CYS A 75 -6.09 6.66 3.06
CA CYS A 75 -6.95 5.60 3.57
C CYS A 75 -6.38 4.96 4.83
N GLY A 76 -5.16 4.42 4.74
CA GLY A 76 -4.53 3.68 5.83
C GLY A 76 -4.30 4.53 7.09
N SER A 77 -3.95 5.82 6.93
CA SER A 77 -3.84 6.75 8.04
C SER A 77 -5.18 6.94 8.76
N GLY A 78 -6.26 7.14 8.01
CA GLY A 78 -7.60 7.29 8.60
C GLY A 78 -8.04 6.04 9.36
N ALA A 79 -7.77 4.86 8.81
CA ALA A 79 -8.03 3.58 9.50
C ALA A 79 -7.24 3.46 10.81
N MET A 80 -5.94 3.78 10.80
CA MET A 80 -5.09 3.78 12.00
C MET A 80 -5.55 4.78 13.06
N VAL A 81 -5.84 6.03 12.66
CA VAL A 81 -6.33 7.07 13.57
C VAL A 81 -7.67 6.66 14.17
N SER A 82 -8.54 6.02 13.39
CA SER A 82 -9.82 5.51 13.87
C SER A 82 -9.65 4.40 14.90
N TRP A 83 -8.74 3.44 14.66
CA TRP A 83 -8.41 2.37 15.62
C TRP A 83 -7.83 2.93 16.92
N LEU A 84 -6.94 3.92 16.84
CA LEU A 84 -6.38 4.60 18.02
C LEU A 84 -7.48 5.30 18.83
N ARG A 85 -8.31 6.11 18.16
CA ARG A 85 -9.39 6.87 18.81
C ARG A 85 -10.53 5.99 19.33
N SER A 86 -10.70 4.78 18.81
CA SER A 86 -11.68 3.80 19.31
C SER A 86 -11.16 2.98 20.50
N GLY A 87 -9.97 3.30 21.02
CA GLY A 87 -9.36 2.63 22.16
C GLY A 87 -8.69 1.31 21.80
N GLY A 88 -8.28 1.12 20.55
CA GLY A 88 -7.60 -0.08 20.05
C GLY A 88 -6.50 -0.62 20.97
N PRO A 89 -5.52 0.20 21.41
CA PRO A 89 -4.47 -0.25 22.32
C PRO A 89 -4.98 -0.87 23.63
N ALA A 90 -6.06 -0.31 24.21
CA ALA A 90 -6.65 -0.81 25.45
C ALA A 90 -7.43 -2.13 25.27
N LYS A 91 -7.73 -2.51 24.02
CA LYS A 91 -8.44 -3.75 23.65
C LYS A 91 -7.49 -4.87 23.23
N LEU A 92 -6.17 -4.64 23.25
CA LEU A 92 -5.21 -5.68 22.91
C LEU A 92 -5.29 -6.84 23.92
N PRO A 93 -5.33 -8.10 23.46
CA PRO A 93 -5.28 -9.25 24.35
C PRO A 93 -3.99 -9.31 25.18
N GLN A 94 -4.02 -10.07 26.28
CA GLN A 94 -2.84 -10.27 27.12
C GLN A 94 -1.66 -10.83 26.29
N GLY A 95 -0.45 -10.31 26.52
CA GLY A 95 0.76 -10.72 25.80
C GLY A 95 0.83 -10.27 24.33
N THR A 96 -0.12 -9.43 23.88
CA THR A 96 -0.18 -8.91 22.52
C THR A 96 0.23 -7.43 22.48
N GLY A 97 1.10 -7.09 21.54
CA GLY A 97 1.45 -5.71 21.21
C GLY A 97 0.92 -5.30 19.84
N ALA A 98 1.02 -4.00 19.55
CA ALA A 98 0.71 -3.46 18.23
C ALA A 98 1.83 -2.53 17.76
N LEU A 99 2.15 -2.58 16.47
CA LEU A 99 3.08 -1.69 15.79
C LEU A 99 2.37 -1.05 14.59
N LEU A 100 2.15 0.25 14.64
CA LEU A 100 1.59 1.01 13.52
C LEU A 100 2.72 1.71 12.77
N ILE A 101 2.75 1.59 11.44
CA ILE A 101 3.75 2.20 10.54
C ILE A 101 3.06 3.23 9.63
N HIS A 102 3.25 4.52 9.92
CA HIS A 102 2.59 5.66 9.26
C HIS A 102 3.61 6.74 8.82
N ALA A 103 3.90 6.95 7.55
CA ALA A 103 3.53 6.17 6.39
C ALA A 103 4.81 5.63 5.74
N LEU A 104 4.74 4.40 5.23
CA LEU A 104 5.89 3.67 4.75
C LEU A 104 6.60 4.35 3.57
N ASN A 105 5.83 4.91 2.63
CA ASN A 105 6.30 5.77 1.55
C ASN A 105 5.77 7.21 1.76
N PRO A 106 6.47 8.02 2.58
CA PRO A 106 6.02 9.37 2.89
C PRO A 106 6.15 10.32 1.69
N TYR A 107 7.04 10.05 0.74
CA TYR A 107 7.14 10.81 -0.51
C TYR A 107 5.88 10.64 -1.35
N GLY A 108 5.51 9.40 -1.66
CA GLY A 108 4.31 9.15 -2.44
C GLY A 108 3.07 9.70 -1.74
N PHE A 109 3.00 9.62 -0.41
CA PHE A 109 1.84 10.18 0.32
C PHE A 109 1.77 11.69 0.19
N ALA A 110 2.86 12.40 0.50
CA ALA A 110 2.90 13.87 0.42
C ALA A 110 2.66 14.39 -0.99
N TRP A 111 3.18 13.70 -2.00
CA TRP A 111 3.02 14.07 -3.40
C TRP A 111 1.76 13.46 -4.04
N THR A 112 0.91 12.72 -3.33
CA THR A 112 -0.27 12.02 -3.91
C THR A 112 0.14 11.12 -5.10
N ARG A 113 1.11 10.23 -4.90
CA ARG A 113 1.63 9.26 -5.89
C ARG A 113 1.70 7.86 -5.28
N ARG A 114 1.66 6.80 -6.10
CA ARG A 114 1.92 5.44 -5.60
C ARG A 114 3.40 5.20 -5.28
N VAL A 115 4.29 5.76 -6.09
CA VAL A 115 5.73 5.46 -6.10
C VAL A 115 6.52 6.25 -5.06
N THR A 116 7.73 5.79 -4.77
CA THR A 116 8.74 6.49 -3.96
C THR A 116 9.37 7.66 -4.73
N GLU A 117 10.27 8.39 -4.08
CA GLU A 117 11.05 9.49 -4.66
C GLU A 117 11.89 9.08 -5.87
N ASP A 118 12.24 7.79 -5.97
CA ASP A 118 13.04 7.23 -7.05
C ASP A 118 12.16 6.69 -8.22
N ASN A 119 10.87 7.05 -8.25
CA ASN A 119 9.84 6.50 -9.15
C ASN A 119 9.62 4.98 -9.02
N VAL A 120 10.04 4.40 -7.89
CA VAL A 120 9.91 2.97 -7.62
C VAL A 120 8.57 2.64 -6.99
N ASP A 121 7.86 1.68 -7.55
CA ASP A 121 6.75 0.97 -6.90
C ASP A 121 7.31 0.08 -5.79
N LEU A 122 6.94 0.41 -4.55
CA LEU A 122 7.49 -0.26 -3.38
C LEU A 122 7.10 -1.74 -3.31
N ASN A 123 5.93 -2.13 -3.82
CA ASN A 123 5.49 -3.53 -3.91
C ASN A 123 6.08 -4.27 -5.12
N ARG A 124 7.10 -3.70 -5.78
CA ARG A 124 7.99 -4.40 -6.71
C ARG A 124 9.44 -4.31 -6.28
N ASN A 125 9.76 -3.73 -5.13
CA ASN A 125 11.13 -3.44 -4.72
C ASN A 125 11.74 -4.47 -3.76
N PHE A 126 11.00 -5.51 -3.35
CA PHE A 126 11.48 -6.53 -2.41
C PHE A 126 11.95 -7.81 -3.12
N VAL A 127 12.37 -7.69 -4.38
CA VAL A 127 13.09 -8.75 -5.08
C VAL A 127 14.49 -8.93 -4.51
N ASP A 128 15.12 -10.05 -4.87
CA ASP A 128 16.54 -10.28 -4.63
C ASP A 128 17.36 -9.41 -5.59
N HIS A 129 17.84 -8.26 -5.09
CA HIS A 129 18.61 -7.29 -5.87
C HIS A 129 20.02 -7.78 -6.27
N ASP A 130 20.49 -8.91 -5.73
CA ASP A 130 21.75 -9.54 -6.12
C ASP A 130 21.57 -10.54 -7.29
N LYS A 131 20.33 -10.75 -7.75
CA LYS A 131 19.98 -11.60 -8.89
C LYS A 131 19.48 -10.77 -10.08
N GLY A 132 19.33 -11.44 -11.23
CA GLY A 132 18.72 -10.84 -12.41
C GLY A 132 17.26 -10.46 -12.17
N TYR A 133 16.87 -9.28 -12.65
CA TYR A 133 15.50 -8.79 -12.51
C TYR A 133 14.49 -9.57 -13.37
N PRO A 134 13.25 -9.77 -12.88
CA PRO A 134 12.17 -10.35 -13.66
C PRO A 134 11.93 -9.59 -14.98
N LYS A 135 11.79 -10.35 -16.07
CA LYS A 135 11.40 -9.79 -17.37
C LYS A 135 9.88 -9.66 -17.45
N ASN A 136 9.40 -8.62 -18.11
CA ASN A 136 7.98 -8.41 -18.41
C ASN A 136 7.82 -8.00 -19.88
N GLU A 137 7.76 -8.98 -20.78
CA GLU A 137 7.62 -8.74 -22.22
C GLU A 137 6.29 -8.05 -22.58
N GLY A 138 5.23 -8.30 -21.81
CA GLY A 138 3.95 -7.62 -21.97
C GLY A 138 4.06 -6.12 -21.74
N TYR A 139 4.76 -5.71 -20.68
CA TYR A 139 5.06 -4.30 -20.44
C TYR A 139 5.90 -3.71 -21.56
N LEU A 140 6.95 -4.42 -22.02
CA LEU A 140 7.80 -3.93 -23.11
C LEU A 140 6.98 -3.61 -24.37
N ALA A 141 6.00 -4.46 -24.72
CA ALA A 141 5.12 -4.24 -25.86
C ALA A 141 4.17 -3.04 -25.71
N LEU A 142 3.98 -2.55 -24.48
CA LEU A 142 3.04 -1.49 -24.14
C LEU A 142 3.72 -0.20 -23.69
N ALA A 143 5.05 -0.19 -23.49
CA ALA A 143 5.77 0.88 -22.80
C ALA A 143 5.53 2.28 -23.40
N ASP A 144 5.61 2.40 -24.73
CA ASP A 144 5.41 3.68 -25.43
C ASP A 144 3.96 4.20 -25.29
N ALA A 145 2.98 3.30 -25.32
CA ALA A 145 1.59 3.64 -25.09
C ALA A 145 1.33 3.98 -23.61
N VAL A 146 2.02 3.30 -22.69
CA VAL A 146 1.91 3.55 -21.24
C VAL A 146 2.44 4.94 -20.89
N LEU A 147 3.55 5.37 -21.49
CA LEU A 147 4.15 6.69 -21.28
C LEU A 147 4.33 7.43 -22.62
N PRO A 148 3.26 8.09 -23.13
CA PRO A 148 3.32 8.81 -24.41
C PRO A 148 4.11 10.12 -24.30
N GLU A 149 4.66 10.63 -25.41
CA GLU A 149 5.47 11.86 -25.41
C GLU A 149 4.68 13.07 -24.88
N ALA A 150 3.44 13.25 -25.34
CA ALA A 150 2.55 14.32 -24.91
C ALA A 150 1.25 13.76 -24.30
N TRP A 151 0.56 14.58 -23.49
CA TRP A 151 -0.73 14.22 -22.88
C TRP A 151 -1.91 14.94 -23.55
N THR A 152 -2.12 14.65 -24.84
CA THR A 152 -3.16 15.27 -25.67
C THR A 152 -4.34 14.30 -25.89
N ALA A 153 -5.38 14.75 -26.58
CA ALA A 153 -6.49 13.87 -26.95
C ALA A 153 -6.03 12.76 -27.92
N GLU A 154 -5.13 13.10 -28.84
CA GLU A 154 -4.59 12.19 -29.85
C GLU A 154 -3.76 11.08 -29.20
N SER A 155 -2.85 11.41 -28.27
CA SER A 155 -2.02 10.40 -27.60
C SER A 155 -2.82 9.49 -26.67
N LYS A 156 -3.89 10.02 -26.05
CA LYS A 156 -4.84 9.22 -25.27
C LYS A 156 -5.60 8.23 -26.16
N SER A 157 -6.13 8.68 -27.29
CA SER A 157 -6.84 7.82 -28.24
C SER A 157 -5.92 6.74 -28.80
N GLU A 158 -4.67 7.08 -29.14
CA GLU A 158 -3.69 6.09 -29.59
C GLU A 158 -3.34 5.08 -28.50
N THR A 159 -3.19 5.53 -27.25
CA THR A 159 -3.01 4.61 -26.13
C THR A 159 -4.18 3.63 -26.03
N GLU A 160 -5.41 4.14 -26.01
CA GLU A 160 -6.62 3.32 -25.89
C GLU A 160 -6.67 2.27 -27.00
N ARG A 161 -6.33 2.66 -28.24
CA ARG A 161 -6.23 1.73 -29.37
C ARG A 161 -5.20 0.62 -29.13
N VAL A 162 -4.00 0.96 -28.64
CA VAL A 162 -2.94 -0.03 -28.36
C VAL A 162 -3.35 -0.96 -27.21
N LEU A 163 -3.86 -0.42 -26.11
CA LEU A 163 -4.31 -1.23 -24.97
C LEU A 163 -5.48 -2.14 -25.35
N ALA A 164 -6.44 -1.65 -26.14
CA ALA A 164 -7.57 -2.43 -26.63
C ALA A 164 -7.12 -3.57 -27.56
N ALA A 165 -6.17 -3.31 -28.46
CA ALA A 165 -5.61 -4.35 -29.33
C ALA A 165 -4.87 -5.44 -28.52
N TYR A 166 -4.13 -5.04 -27.49
CA TYR A 166 -3.48 -5.99 -26.59
C TYR A 166 -4.51 -6.81 -25.80
N ALA A 167 -5.53 -6.16 -25.24
CA ALA A 167 -6.62 -6.83 -24.52
C ALA A 167 -7.42 -7.78 -25.41
N GLN A 168 -7.63 -7.45 -26.70
CA GLN A 168 -8.30 -8.34 -27.65
C GLN A 168 -7.51 -9.64 -27.85
N LYS A 169 -6.18 -9.56 -27.84
CA LYS A 169 -5.29 -10.72 -28.04
C LYS A 169 -5.05 -11.51 -26.76
N HIS A 170 -4.96 -10.84 -25.61
CA HIS A 170 -4.49 -11.41 -24.34
C HIS A 170 -5.55 -11.45 -23.23
N GLY A 171 -6.74 -10.91 -23.47
CA GLY A 171 -7.79 -10.73 -22.47
C GLY A 171 -7.53 -9.57 -21.50
N ALA A 172 -8.57 -9.16 -20.77
CA ALA A 172 -8.48 -8.07 -19.79
C ALA A 172 -7.46 -8.37 -18.66
N PHE A 173 -7.47 -9.60 -18.13
CA PHE A 173 -6.48 -10.02 -17.12
C PHE A 173 -5.05 -10.08 -17.67
N GLY A 174 -4.88 -10.46 -18.95
CA GLY A 174 -3.56 -10.44 -19.60
C GLY A 174 -3.02 -9.02 -19.76
N LEU A 175 -3.88 -8.06 -20.12
CA LEU A 175 -3.51 -6.64 -20.16
C LEU A 175 -3.15 -6.11 -18.76
N GLN A 176 -3.98 -6.40 -17.76
CA GLN A 176 -3.73 -6.00 -16.38
C GLN A 176 -2.39 -6.56 -15.89
N GLY A 177 -2.14 -7.86 -16.07
CA GLY A 177 -0.88 -8.49 -15.68
C GLY A 177 0.34 -7.91 -16.41
N ALA A 178 0.21 -7.57 -17.70
CA ALA A 178 1.28 -6.93 -18.46
C ALA A 178 1.66 -5.55 -17.87
N ILE A 179 0.68 -4.74 -17.48
CA ILE A 179 0.92 -3.39 -16.96
C ILE A 179 1.33 -3.43 -15.48
N SER A 180 0.58 -4.12 -14.63
CA SER A 180 0.76 -4.07 -13.17
C SER A 180 1.68 -5.15 -12.62
N GLY A 181 2.09 -6.15 -13.40
CA GLY A 181 2.99 -7.23 -12.95
C GLY A 181 4.36 -6.74 -12.44
N GLY A 182 4.73 -5.51 -12.76
CA GLY A 182 6.02 -4.91 -12.44
C GLY A 182 7.02 -5.04 -13.57
N GLN A 183 7.99 -4.13 -13.61
CA GLN A 183 9.04 -4.10 -14.62
C GLN A 183 10.31 -3.44 -14.08
N TYR A 184 11.45 -3.72 -14.72
CA TYR A 184 12.77 -3.27 -14.28
C TYR A 184 13.62 -2.73 -15.43
N THR A 185 13.00 -2.35 -16.54
CA THR A 185 13.68 -1.90 -17.77
C THR A 185 13.40 -0.44 -18.12
N HIS A 186 12.34 0.16 -17.55
CA HIS A 186 11.91 1.53 -17.79
C HIS A 186 11.85 2.28 -16.46
N PRO A 187 12.94 2.92 -16.02
CA PRO A 187 12.95 3.68 -14.76
C PRO A 187 11.94 4.82 -14.71
N ASP A 188 11.56 5.36 -15.87
CA ASP A 188 10.53 6.38 -16.06
C ASP A 188 9.12 5.80 -16.19
N GLY A 189 8.98 4.48 -16.29
CA GLY A 189 7.71 3.78 -16.43
C GLY A 189 6.94 3.63 -15.12
N ILE A 190 5.69 3.21 -15.24
CA ILE A 190 4.87 2.81 -14.08
C ILE A 190 5.24 1.39 -13.63
N PHE A 191 4.93 1.06 -12.37
CA PHE A 191 5.24 -0.24 -11.76
C PHE A 191 6.73 -0.63 -11.86
N PHE A 192 7.63 0.36 -11.93
CA PHE A 192 9.07 0.15 -11.92
C PHE A 192 9.54 -0.33 -10.54
N GLY A 193 10.20 -1.49 -10.46
CA GLY A 193 10.62 -2.06 -9.18
C GLY A 193 11.96 -1.56 -8.64
N GLY A 194 12.69 -0.73 -9.38
CA GLY A 194 13.99 -0.21 -8.94
C GLY A 194 15.14 -1.21 -9.08
N HIS A 195 16.37 -0.69 -9.14
CA HIS A 195 17.59 -1.52 -9.26
C HIS A 195 18.38 -1.65 -7.96
N THR A 196 17.84 -1.15 -6.86
CA THR A 196 18.40 -1.28 -5.51
C THR A 196 17.26 -1.20 -4.49
N PRO A 197 17.46 -1.70 -3.25
CA PRO A 197 16.50 -1.43 -2.17
C PRO A 197 16.33 0.08 -1.98
N THR A 198 15.09 0.56 -1.98
CA THR A 198 14.76 1.97 -1.70
C THR A 198 15.01 2.32 -0.23
N TRP A 199 14.90 3.61 0.13
CA TRP A 199 14.95 4.02 1.54
C TRP A 199 13.85 3.33 2.35
N SER A 200 12.60 3.33 1.88
CA SER A 200 11.46 2.68 2.55
C SER A 200 11.69 1.18 2.77
N ASN A 201 12.26 0.47 1.78
CA ASN A 201 12.62 -0.94 1.91
C ASN A 201 13.62 -1.19 3.05
N ARG A 202 14.73 -0.45 3.09
CA ARG A 202 15.73 -0.61 4.16
C ARG A 202 15.16 -0.24 5.53
N THR A 203 14.34 0.80 5.59
CA THR A 203 13.74 1.29 6.84
C THR A 203 12.74 0.29 7.42
N VAL A 204 11.83 -0.28 6.62
CA VAL A 204 10.87 -1.27 7.15
C VAL A 204 11.55 -2.54 7.64
N ARG A 205 12.63 -2.97 6.96
CA ARG A 205 13.45 -4.10 7.43
C ARG A 205 14.13 -3.82 8.76
N ALA A 206 14.66 -2.61 8.95
CA ALA A 206 15.25 -2.20 10.23
C ALA A 206 14.18 -2.17 11.34
N ILE A 207 13.01 -1.59 11.06
CA ILE A 207 11.86 -1.58 11.98
C ILE A 207 11.45 -3.01 12.36
N ALA A 208 11.33 -3.92 11.39
CA ALA A 208 10.97 -5.30 11.67
C ALA A 208 11.98 -5.98 12.61
N ARG A 209 13.28 -5.83 12.33
CA ARG A 209 14.34 -6.39 13.20
C ARG A 209 14.34 -5.79 14.60
N GLU A 210 14.11 -4.48 14.73
CA GLU A 210 14.23 -3.77 16.01
C GLU A 210 12.96 -3.89 16.87
N GLU A 211 11.78 -3.71 16.28
CA GLU A 211 10.52 -3.55 17.02
C GLU A 211 9.74 -4.89 17.19
N LEU A 212 10.10 -5.92 16.42
CA LEU A 212 9.44 -7.22 16.39
C LEU A 212 10.36 -8.40 16.77
N SER A 213 11.57 -8.14 17.28
CA SER A 213 12.56 -9.19 17.59
C SER A 213 12.10 -10.26 18.58
N CYS A 214 11.19 -9.91 19.49
CA CYS A 214 10.63 -10.82 20.50
C CYS A 214 9.39 -11.56 20.01
N ALA A 215 8.83 -11.18 18.86
CA ALA A 215 7.59 -11.74 18.36
C ALA A 215 7.76 -13.19 17.92
N ARG A 216 6.74 -14.00 18.21
CA ARG A 216 6.59 -15.38 17.77
C ARG A 216 5.44 -15.54 16.79
N GLN A 217 4.43 -14.67 16.89
CA GLN A 217 3.36 -14.54 15.91
C GLN A 217 3.22 -13.08 15.49
N VAL A 218 3.10 -12.84 14.19
CA VAL A 218 2.95 -11.50 13.62
C VAL A 218 1.81 -11.50 12.62
N ALA A 219 0.73 -10.77 12.93
CA ALA A 219 -0.32 -10.45 11.97
C ALA A 219 0.02 -9.13 11.28
N ILE A 220 -0.03 -9.08 9.95
CA ILE A 220 0.24 -7.85 9.20
C ILE A 220 -0.99 -7.51 8.35
N ILE A 221 -1.47 -6.28 8.50
CA ILE A 221 -2.49 -5.69 7.64
C ILE A 221 -1.87 -4.46 6.98
N ASP A 222 -1.67 -4.55 5.67
CA ASP A 222 -1.24 -3.43 4.83
C ASP A 222 -2.46 -2.84 4.12
N PHE A 223 -2.77 -1.56 4.37
CA PHE A 223 -3.95 -0.91 3.81
C PHE A 223 -3.68 -0.42 2.39
N HIS A 224 -4.48 -0.87 1.43
CA HIS A 224 -4.40 -0.50 0.02
C HIS A 224 -5.72 0.05 -0.51
N THR A 225 -5.67 0.76 -1.63
CA THR A 225 -6.86 1.22 -2.34
C THR A 225 -6.69 1.16 -3.86
N GLY A 226 -7.83 1.11 -4.56
CA GLY A 226 -7.90 1.17 -6.01
C GLY A 226 -8.71 0.04 -6.63
N LEU A 227 -8.59 -1.18 -6.13
CA LEU A 227 -9.14 -2.38 -6.80
C LEU A 227 -10.39 -2.93 -6.11
N GLY A 228 -11.36 -3.38 -6.91
CA GLY A 228 -12.57 -4.06 -6.44
C GLY A 228 -13.77 -3.14 -6.24
N PRO A 229 -14.89 -3.67 -5.68
CA PRO A 229 -16.11 -2.89 -5.48
C PRO A 229 -15.94 -1.77 -4.45
N PHE A 230 -16.61 -0.64 -4.69
CA PHE A 230 -16.53 0.57 -3.87
C PHE A 230 -16.65 0.29 -2.37
N GLY A 231 -15.57 0.53 -1.62
CA GLY A 231 -15.49 0.40 -0.16
C GLY A 231 -15.49 -1.03 0.40
N HIS A 232 -15.45 -2.08 -0.44
CA HIS A 232 -15.61 -3.47 -0.01
C HIS A 232 -14.49 -3.95 0.94
N GLY A 233 -13.22 -3.69 0.61
CA GLY A 233 -12.06 -4.17 1.36
C GLY A 233 -11.81 -5.67 1.17
N GLU A 234 -11.24 -6.02 0.02
CA GLU A 234 -10.80 -7.38 -0.31
C GLU A 234 -9.60 -7.78 0.58
N LEU A 235 -9.63 -9.01 1.14
CA LEU A 235 -8.53 -9.54 1.96
C LEU A 235 -7.61 -10.38 1.09
N ILE A 236 -6.48 -9.82 0.69
CA ILE A 236 -5.58 -10.44 -0.27
C ILE A 236 -4.40 -11.07 0.47
N CYS A 237 -4.24 -12.40 0.33
CA CYS A 237 -3.02 -13.09 0.74
C CYS A 237 -2.15 -13.37 -0.48
N ALA A 238 -1.09 -12.58 -0.63
CA ALA A 238 -0.18 -12.65 -1.79
C ALA A 238 0.97 -13.67 -1.62
N VAL A 239 0.92 -14.51 -0.59
CA VAL A 239 1.83 -15.66 -0.44
C VAL A 239 1.31 -16.84 -1.25
N SER A 240 2.19 -17.77 -1.62
CA SER A 240 1.76 -18.98 -2.34
C SER A 240 0.73 -19.77 -1.53
N PRO A 241 -0.34 -20.31 -2.17
CA PRO A 241 -1.32 -21.19 -1.51
C PRO A 241 -0.70 -22.43 -0.85
N ALA A 242 0.50 -22.84 -1.27
CA ALA A 242 1.25 -23.94 -0.64
C ALA A 242 1.97 -23.53 0.67
N ALA A 243 2.07 -22.24 0.97
CA ALA A 243 2.76 -21.73 2.15
C ALA A 243 1.92 -21.95 3.42
N LYS A 244 2.58 -22.27 4.55
CA LYS A 244 1.92 -22.41 5.85
C LYS A 244 1.19 -21.14 6.29
N SER A 245 1.70 -19.96 5.91
CA SER A 245 1.07 -18.67 6.16
C SER A 245 -0.29 -18.53 5.47
N PHE A 246 -0.47 -19.11 4.28
CA PHE A 246 -1.77 -19.09 3.59
C PHE A 246 -2.84 -19.87 4.35
N GLY A 247 -2.51 -21.09 4.79
CA GLY A 247 -3.43 -21.91 5.60
C GLY A 247 -3.82 -21.23 6.91
N ARG A 248 -2.87 -20.56 7.57
CA ARG A 248 -3.14 -19.77 8.79
C ARG A 248 -3.98 -18.53 8.51
N ALA A 249 -3.69 -17.78 7.45
CA ALA A 249 -4.54 -16.66 7.02
C ALA A 249 -5.97 -17.12 6.72
N LYS A 250 -6.14 -18.25 6.02
CA LYS A 250 -7.47 -18.80 5.72
C LYS A 250 -8.22 -19.20 7.00
N ALA A 251 -7.53 -19.73 8.01
CA ALA A 251 -8.13 -20.02 9.30
C ALA A 251 -8.61 -18.76 10.05
N TRP A 252 -7.95 -17.61 9.86
CA TRP A 252 -8.31 -16.35 10.51
C TRP A 252 -9.43 -15.59 9.79
N TYR A 253 -9.40 -15.57 8.46
CA TYR A 253 -10.26 -14.71 7.64
C TYR A 253 -11.36 -15.49 6.89
N GLY A 254 -11.34 -16.82 6.96
CA GLY A 254 -12.34 -17.68 6.35
C GLY A 254 -12.39 -17.57 4.83
N GLU A 255 -13.59 -17.69 4.27
CA GLU A 255 -13.83 -17.68 2.82
C GLU A 255 -13.74 -16.29 2.18
N GLU A 256 -13.54 -15.22 2.98
CA GLU A 256 -13.30 -13.87 2.46
C GLU A 256 -11.86 -13.64 2.00
N LEU A 257 -10.94 -14.56 2.32
CA LEU A 257 -9.55 -14.48 1.89
C LEU A 257 -9.40 -14.84 0.40
N THR A 258 -8.80 -13.94 -0.37
CA THR A 258 -8.48 -14.15 -1.79
C THR A 258 -6.99 -14.37 -2.02
N SER A 259 -6.65 -14.95 -3.17
CA SER A 259 -5.28 -15.23 -3.60
C SER A 259 -5.11 -14.85 -5.08
N PRO A 260 -4.12 -14.00 -5.41
CA PRO A 260 -3.75 -13.75 -6.80
C PRO A 260 -3.27 -15.03 -7.52
N GLU A 261 -2.42 -15.84 -6.87
CA GLU A 261 -1.92 -17.11 -7.43
C GLU A 261 -3.05 -18.15 -7.53
N GLY A 262 -4.00 -18.14 -6.60
CA GLY A 262 -5.20 -18.97 -6.64
C GLY A 262 -6.29 -18.50 -7.61
N GLY A 263 -6.11 -17.33 -8.27
CA GLY A 263 -7.06 -16.78 -9.24
C GLY A 263 -8.38 -16.28 -8.64
N THR A 264 -8.45 -16.08 -7.31
CA THR A 264 -9.65 -15.60 -6.62
C THR A 264 -9.61 -14.11 -6.29
N SER A 265 -8.50 -13.43 -6.62
CA SER A 265 -8.30 -12.01 -6.33
C SER A 265 -8.48 -11.11 -7.55
N THR A 266 -8.91 -9.87 -7.32
CA THR A 266 -8.88 -8.80 -8.34
C THR A 266 -7.45 -8.39 -8.71
N SER A 267 -6.48 -8.64 -7.82
CA SER A 267 -5.07 -8.31 -8.01
C SER A 267 -4.35 -9.31 -8.92
N ALA A 268 -3.39 -8.80 -9.69
CA ALA A 268 -2.49 -9.62 -10.49
C ALA A 268 -1.43 -10.30 -9.58
N VAL A 269 -0.85 -11.40 -10.06
CA VAL A 269 0.36 -11.98 -9.46
C VAL A 269 1.53 -11.01 -9.66
N VAL A 270 2.21 -10.68 -8.57
CA VAL A 270 3.33 -9.72 -8.54
C VAL A 270 4.48 -10.29 -7.72
N VAL A 271 5.68 -9.75 -7.91
CA VAL A 271 6.89 -10.17 -7.20
C VAL A 271 7.58 -8.98 -6.55
N GLY A 272 8.30 -9.24 -5.46
CA GLY A 272 8.98 -8.20 -4.68
C GLY A 272 8.02 -7.39 -3.81
N ILE A 273 7.11 -8.08 -3.13
CA ILE A 273 6.05 -7.48 -2.33
C ILE A 273 6.63 -7.06 -0.97
N MET A 274 6.21 -5.90 -0.46
CA MET A 274 6.74 -5.33 0.78
C MET A 274 6.62 -6.28 1.98
N THR A 275 5.52 -7.02 2.08
CA THR A 275 5.28 -7.94 3.20
C THR A 275 6.24 -9.15 3.20
N ASP A 276 6.94 -9.43 2.09
CA ASP A 276 7.99 -10.46 2.04
C ASP A 276 9.18 -10.13 2.95
N ALA A 277 9.38 -8.85 3.30
CA ALA A 277 10.42 -8.44 4.23
C ALA A 277 10.28 -9.10 5.61
N PHE A 278 9.06 -9.20 6.12
CA PHE A 278 8.83 -9.63 7.50
C PHE A 278 9.27 -11.07 7.78
N PRO A 279 8.89 -12.11 7.01
CA PRO A 279 9.40 -13.45 7.24
C PRO A 279 10.91 -13.58 6.98
N GLN A 280 11.51 -12.69 6.17
CA GLN A 280 12.96 -12.67 5.95
C GLN A 280 13.71 -12.10 7.17
N GLU A 281 13.17 -11.05 7.80
CA GLU A 281 13.75 -10.42 8.99
C GLU A 281 13.37 -11.14 10.30
N LEU A 282 12.30 -11.92 10.30
CA LEU A 282 11.75 -12.64 11.46
C LEU A 282 11.67 -14.15 11.19
N PRO A 283 12.79 -14.84 10.94
CA PRO A 283 12.78 -16.25 10.55
C PRO A 283 12.20 -17.18 11.61
N ASP A 284 12.24 -16.77 12.89
CA ASP A 284 11.71 -17.53 14.02
C ASP A 284 10.25 -17.22 14.36
N ALA A 285 9.61 -16.29 13.62
CA ALA A 285 8.23 -15.89 13.85
C ALA A 285 7.28 -16.46 12.79
N GLN A 286 6.06 -16.80 13.20
CA GLN A 286 4.97 -17.07 12.29
C GLN A 286 4.37 -15.76 11.80
N VAL A 287 4.72 -15.37 10.57
CA VAL A 287 4.15 -14.19 9.93
C VAL A 287 2.89 -14.57 9.13
N THR A 288 1.83 -13.78 9.29
CA THR A 288 0.57 -13.89 8.54
C THR A 288 0.24 -12.53 7.92
N PRO A 289 0.66 -12.27 6.68
CA PRO A 289 0.40 -11.01 6.02
C PRO A 289 -0.85 -11.07 5.15
N ILE A 290 -1.62 -9.99 5.18
CA ILE A 290 -2.65 -9.68 4.19
C ILE A 290 -2.52 -8.22 3.74
N ALA A 291 -2.91 -7.97 2.49
CA ALA A 291 -3.32 -6.63 2.07
C ALA A 291 -4.83 -6.50 2.23
N LEU A 292 -5.28 -5.37 2.78
CA LEU A 292 -6.69 -4.98 2.82
C LEU A 292 -6.92 -3.93 1.74
N GLU A 293 -7.46 -4.36 0.61
CA GLU A 293 -7.58 -3.58 -0.63
C GLU A 293 -8.99 -3.02 -0.79
N TYR A 294 -9.15 -1.70 -0.65
CA TYR A 294 -10.43 -1.05 -0.80
C TYR A 294 -10.70 -0.60 -2.23
N GLY A 295 -11.80 -1.12 -2.79
CA GLY A 295 -12.28 -0.66 -4.08
C GLY A 295 -12.70 0.80 -4.10
N THR A 296 -12.41 1.45 -5.21
CA THR A 296 -12.70 2.86 -5.47
C THR A 296 -13.40 3.00 -6.81
N TYR A 297 -12.68 2.76 -7.91
CA TYR A 297 -13.15 2.91 -9.28
C TYR A 297 -12.78 1.70 -10.12
N SER A 298 -13.16 1.68 -11.39
CA SER A 298 -12.79 0.58 -12.28
C SER A 298 -11.28 0.51 -12.51
N VAL A 299 -10.75 -0.69 -12.76
CA VAL A 299 -9.33 -0.92 -13.05
C VAL A 299 -8.80 0.01 -14.15
N PRO A 300 -9.49 0.22 -15.29
CA PRO A 300 -9.03 1.16 -16.32
C PRO A 300 -8.93 2.61 -15.83
N GLU A 301 -9.88 3.10 -15.04
CA GLU A 301 -9.84 4.47 -14.49
C GLU A 301 -8.65 4.66 -13.55
N VAL A 302 -8.43 3.70 -12.65
CA VAL A 302 -7.31 3.73 -11.70
C VAL A 302 -5.97 3.65 -12.44
N LEU A 303 -5.83 2.75 -13.41
CA LEU A 303 -4.60 2.65 -14.22
C LEU A 303 -4.35 3.91 -15.05
N ASN A 304 -5.41 4.55 -15.58
CA ASN A 304 -5.26 5.80 -16.30
C ASN A 304 -4.75 6.93 -15.39
N ALA A 305 -5.26 7.04 -14.16
CA ALA A 305 -4.77 8.02 -13.19
C ALA A 305 -3.29 7.78 -12.82
N VAL A 306 -2.89 6.51 -12.63
CA VAL A 306 -1.48 6.15 -12.38
C VAL A 306 -0.58 6.55 -13.55
N ARG A 307 -1.03 6.31 -14.80
CA ARG A 307 -0.30 6.74 -16.00
C ARG A 307 -0.19 8.26 -16.11
N ALA A 308 -1.29 8.96 -15.84
CA ALA A 308 -1.35 10.41 -15.90
C ALA A 308 -0.40 11.06 -14.88
N ASP A 309 -0.38 10.54 -13.65
CA ASP A 309 0.55 10.96 -12.60
C ASP A 309 2.01 10.75 -13.03
N ASN A 310 2.31 9.57 -13.57
CA ASN A 310 3.66 9.26 -14.02
C ASN A 310 4.10 10.16 -15.19
N TRP A 311 3.25 10.37 -16.19
CA TRP A 311 3.53 11.31 -17.29
C TRP A 311 3.75 12.73 -16.75
N LEU A 312 2.90 13.19 -15.82
CA LEU A 312 3.01 14.53 -15.24
C LEU A 312 4.38 14.76 -14.58
N HIS A 313 4.87 13.78 -13.83
CA HIS A 313 6.14 13.90 -13.11
C HIS A 313 7.39 13.78 -14.00
N HIS A 314 7.30 13.10 -15.16
CA HIS A 314 8.42 12.93 -16.08
C HIS A 314 8.45 13.92 -17.24
N ARG A 315 7.28 14.35 -17.72
CA ARG A 315 7.12 15.11 -18.98
C ARG A 315 6.22 16.34 -18.84
N GLY A 316 5.47 16.46 -17.76
CA GLY A 316 4.56 17.57 -17.51
C GLY A 316 5.08 18.60 -16.50
N GLU A 317 4.21 19.56 -16.18
CA GLU A 317 4.46 20.57 -15.14
C GLU A 317 3.42 20.43 -14.03
N VAL A 318 3.86 20.00 -12.84
CA VAL A 318 2.98 19.73 -11.68
C VAL A 318 2.16 20.96 -11.27
N ALA A 319 2.76 22.15 -11.36
CA ALA A 319 2.13 23.41 -10.99
C ALA A 319 1.14 23.95 -12.03
N SER A 320 1.07 23.37 -13.23
CA SER A 320 0.13 23.79 -14.27
C SER A 320 -1.33 23.47 -13.91
N GLU A 321 -2.28 24.06 -14.65
CA GLU A 321 -3.71 23.72 -14.49
C GLU A 321 -3.98 22.24 -14.77
N LEU A 322 -3.42 21.71 -15.85
CA LEU A 322 -3.48 20.27 -16.16
C LEU A 322 -2.86 19.46 -15.02
N GLY A 323 -1.69 19.86 -14.52
CA GLY A 323 -1.02 19.18 -13.41
C GLY A 323 -1.91 19.07 -12.18
N ARG A 324 -2.52 20.17 -11.74
CA ARG A 324 -3.48 20.17 -10.62
C ARG A 324 -4.68 19.26 -10.87
N ALA A 325 -5.23 19.26 -12.08
CA ALA A 325 -6.35 18.40 -12.43
C ALA A 325 -5.99 16.90 -12.37
N LEU A 326 -4.82 16.52 -12.89
CA LEU A 326 -4.33 15.14 -12.83
C LEU A 326 -4.01 14.70 -11.39
N LYS A 327 -3.46 15.58 -10.55
CA LYS A 327 -3.25 15.29 -9.12
C LYS A 327 -4.57 15.11 -8.37
N ALA A 328 -5.59 15.91 -8.69
CA ALA A 328 -6.92 15.77 -8.11
C ALA A 328 -7.58 14.43 -8.51
N ASP A 329 -7.50 14.06 -9.79
CA ASP A 329 -8.00 12.75 -10.27
C ASP A 329 -7.24 11.60 -9.60
N MET A 330 -5.90 11.68 -9.51
CA MET A 330 -5.09 10.69 -8.79
C MET A 330 -5.53 10.54 -7.32
N ARG A 331 -5.84 11.64 -6.62
CA ARG A 331 -6.39 11.54 -5.27
C ARG A 331 -7.75 10.86 -5.27
N GLU A 332 -8.68 11.29 -6.12
CA GLU A 332 -10.03 10.72 -6.18
C GLU A 332 -9.99 9.21 -6.44
N ARG A 333 -9.12 8.73 -7.35
CA ARG A 333 -9.02 7.30 -7.68
C ARG A 333 -8.50 6.42 -6.54
N PHE A 334 -7.78 6.97 -5.58
CA PHE A 334 -7.22 6.22 -4.44
C PHE A 334 -7.81 6.63 -3.09
N PHE A 335 -8.54 7.74 -3.04
CA PHE A 335 -9.18 8.28 -1.86
C PHE A 335 -10.45 9.04 -2.29
N PRO A 336 -11.54 8.31 -2.60
CA PRO A 336 -12.78 8.92 -3.08
C PRO A 336 -13.35 9.94 -2.10
N ALA A 337 -13.93 11.02 -2.62
CA ALA A 337 -14.56 12.02 -1.80
C ALA A 337 -15.83 11.50 -1.11
N GLY A 338 -16.06 11.96 0.12
CA GLY A 338 -17.31 11.74 0.86
C GLY A 338 -17.22 10.71 1.99
N ASP A 339 -18.13 10.88 2.94
CA ASP A 339 -18.05 10.16 4.22
C ASP A 339 -18.49 8.70 4.13
N LYS A 340 -19.35 8.36 3.16
CA LYS A 340 -19.81 6.97 2.95
C LYS A 340 -18.64 6.01 2.74
N TRP A 341 -17.69 6.34 1.87
CA TRP A 341 -16.55 5.47 1.61
C TRP A 341 -15.64 5.35 2.84
N ARG A 342 -15.41 6.47 3.55
CA ARG A 342 -14.61 6.52 4.78
C ARG A 342 -15.22 5.68 5.90
N GLU A 343 -16.54 5.68 6.04
CA GLU A 343 -17.27 4.82 6.98
C GLU A 343 -17.11 3.33 6.64
N MET A 344 -17.21 2.97 5.36
CA MET A 344 -16.98 1.59 4.90
C MET A 344 -15.54 1.15 5.17
N VAL A 345 -14.56 2.02 4.90
CA VAL A 345 -13.14 1.77 5.22
C VAL A 345 -12.98 1.49 6.70
N TRP A 346 -13.48 2.36 7.57
CA TRP A 346 -13.38 2.19 9.01
C TRP A 346 -14.01 0.88 9.49
N ALA A 347 -15.26 0.60 9.11
CA ALA A 347 -15.99 -0.58 9.56
C ALA A 347 -15.25 -1.87 9.18
N ARG A 348 -14.74 -1.92 7.94
CA ARG A 348 -14.00 -3.08 7.44
C ARG A 348 -12.60 -3.20 8.05
N ALA A 349 -11.92 -2.09 8.33
CA ALA A 349 -10.65 -2.11 9.04
C ALA A 349 -10.83 -2.65 10.47
N ASP A 350 -11.83 -2.17 11.20
CA ASP A 350 -12.13 -2.61 12.57
C ASP A 350 -12.45 -4.12 12.61
N GLN A 351 -13.29 -4.59 11.68
CA GLN A 351 -13.59 -6.01 11.51
C GLN A 351 -12.33 -6.85 11.24
N THR A 352 -11.51 -6.44 10.27
CA THR A 352 -10.31 -7.19 9.85
C THR A 352 -9.26 -7.25 10.95
N ILE A 353 -9.07 -6.14 11.67
CA ILE A 353 -8.19 -6.08 12.84
C ILE A 353 -8.70 -7.01 13.94
N GLY A 354 -10.01 -7.01 14.20
CA GLY A 354 -10.64 -7.93 15.16
C GLY A 354 -10.41 -9.40 14.81
N TRP A 355 -10.56 -9.78 13.54
CA TRP A 355 -10.26 -11.14 13.07
C TRP A 355 -8.79 -11.51 13.24
N ALA A 356 -7.87 -10.61 12.89
CA ALA A 356 -6.44 -10.83 13.08
C ALA A 356 -6.07 -11.06 14.55
N LEU A 357 -6.60 -10.22 15.45
CA LEU A 357 -6.37 -10.33 16.90
C LEU A 357 -6.92 -11.65 17.45
N ASN A 358 -8.17 -12.01 17.10
CA ASN A 358 -8.78 -13.26 17.50
C ASN A 358 -7.96 -14.47 17.01
N GLY A 359 -7.52 -14.44 15.75
CA GLY A 359 -6.72 -15.49 15.13
C GLY A 359 -5.36 -15.73 15.80
N MET A 360 -4.69 -14.67 16.27
CA MET A 360 -3.42 -14.79 17.01
C MET A 360 -3.59 -15.38 18.40
N THR A 361 -4.75 -15.17 19.04
CA THR A 361 -5.01 -15.64 20.41
C THR A 361 -5.74 -16.98 20.49
N GLY A 362 -6.39 -17.41 19.40
CA GLY A 362 -7.25 -18.58 19.34
C GLY A 362 -6.57 -19.86 18.85
N GLY A 363 -5.36 -20.14 19.32
CA GLY A 363 -4.64 -21.40 19.09
C GLY A 363 -4.93 -22.46 20.15
#